data_AF-A0A222MWB2-F1
#
_entry.id   AF-A0A222MWB2-F1
#
_cell.length_a   1.000
_cell.length_b   1.000
_cell.length_c   1.000
_cell.angle_alpha   90.00
_cell.angle_beta   90.00
_cell.angle_gamma   90.00
#
_symmetry.space_group_name_H-M   'P 1'
#
loop_
_entity.id
_entity.type
_entity.pdbx_description
1 polymer ?
#
loop_
_entity_poly.entity_id
_entity_poly.type
_entity_poly.pdbx_seq_one_letter_code
_entity_poly.pdbx_strand_id
1 'polypeptide(L)'
;MLNTREKMQEIFKKSALSLSKFAKILGKDRRTILSWLENKDKKELDKDSKEKICEFFRYPLKIWDSDDVEFHSILNGLFKEEIKIIDEGYVGGLKYIYENENEGSLILHPSFPNPAYRDFIVPSVYQNIDSEEARYYRKKRGEKMRAYSFAASEWYSIKSLLEFCFSPIGNFYTKEQKLAILELMLHTFKDNLNKSLYFFDSYSLKIYGLDIFYLSINIKENFMFFKAPLEMLLVEIRNSALIYKLHHHYTNAKKCPAHIEPKEACSVLELLISCLDNNLDLLKSYEFIESKSKYAEFFKKSISL
;
A
#
# COMPACT_ATOMS: atom_id res chain seq x y z
N MET A 1 22.79 -36.39 6.14
CA MET A 1 21.38 -36.54 5.75
C MET A 1 20.55 -36.62 7.00
N LEU A 2 19.89 -35.51 7.33
CA LEU A 2 18.91 -35.39 8.39
C LEU A 2 17.80 -36.40 8.13
N ASN A 3 17.57 -37.28 9.10
CA ASN A 3 16.44 -38.17 9.05
C ASN A 3 15.13 -37.39 9.32
N THR A 4 13.99 -38.03 9.04
CA THR A 4 12.65 -37.46 9.20
C THR A 4 12.42 -36.77 10.56
N ARG A 5 13.06 -37.23 11.63
CA ARG A 5 12.87 -36.67 12.98
C ARG A 5 13.77 -35.50 13.28
N GLU A 6 15.01 -35.54 12.82
CA GLU A 6 15.92 -34.39 12.89
C GLU A 6 15.30 -33.22 12.11
N LYS A 7 14.69 -33.49 10.95
CA LYS A 7 13.90 -32.51 10.20
C LYS A 7 12.72 -31.96 11.01
N MET A 8 11.95 -32.81 11.69
CA MET A 8 10.85 -32.39 12.56
C MET A 8 11.34 -31.53 13.74
N GLN A 9 12.47 -31.88 14.35
CA GLN A 9 13.08 -31.11 15.44
C GLN A 9 13.49 -29.72 14.97
N GLU A 10 14.12 -29.61 13.79
CA GLU A 10 14.50 -28.32 13.21
C GLU A 10 13.27 -27.47 12.85
N ILE A 11 12.21 -28.08 12.30
CA ILE A 11 10.92 -27.41 12.08
C ILE A 11 10.33 -26.91 13.41
N PHE A 12 10.33 -27.75 14.45
CA PHE A 12 9.82 -27.37 15.77
C PHE A 12 10.61 -26.20 16.37
N LYS A 13 11.95 -26.28 16.39
CA LYS A 13 12.83 -25.21 16.88
C LYS A 13 12.57 -23.91 16.12
N LYS A 14 12.50 -23.97 14.80
CA LYS A 14 12.25 -22.80 13.95
C LYS A 14 10.87 -22.19 14.17
N SER A 15 9.86 -23.02 14.43
CA SER A 15 8.48 -22.57 14.60
C SER A 15 8.27 -21.65 15.82
N ALA A 16 9.18 -21.68 16.80
CA ALA A 16 9.05 -21.01 18.09
C ALA A 16 7.72 -21.31 18.84
N LEU A 17 7.05 -22.42 18.50
CA LEU A 17 5.81 -22.82 19.15
C LEU A 17 6.08 -23.55 20.47
N SER A 18 5.15 -23.42 21.41
CA SER A 18 5.16 -24.27 22.60
C SER A 18 4.81 -25.72 22.23
N LEU A 19 5.35 -26.67 23.00
CA LEU A 19 5.10 -28.09 22.81
C LEU A 19 3.59 -28.43 22.79
N SER A 20 2.81 -27.77 23.64
CA SER A 20 1.35 -27.94 23.70
C SER A 20 0.65 -27.47 22.43
N LYS A 21 1.11 -26.36 21.83
CA LYS A 21 0.54 -25.82 20.59
C LYS A 21 0.91 -26.69 19.39
N PHE A 22 2.15 -27.18 19.36
CA PHE A 22 2.61 -28.12 18.34
C PHE A 22 1.85 -29.46 18.38
N ALA A 23 1.62 -30.00 19.58
CA ALA A 23 0.81 -31.21 19.77
C ALA A 23 -0.65 -31.05 19.29
N LYS A 24 -1.25 -29.89 19.58
CA LYS A 24 -2.61 -29.56 19.13
C LYS A 24 -2.72 -29.53 17.60
N ILE A 25 -1.71 -28.97 16.91
CA ILE A 25 -1.68 -28.91 15.43
C ILE A 25 -1.69 -30.32 14.81
N LEU A 26 -0.97 -31.25 15.41
CA LEU A 26 -0.85 -32.61 14.90
C LEU A 26 -1.99 -33.55 15.35
N GLY A 27 -2.83 -33.09 16.29
CA GLY A 27 -3.86 -33.94 16.91
C GLY A 27 -3.24 -35.10 17.70
N LYS A 28 -2.11 -34.86 18.38
CA LYS A 28 -1.39 -35.86 19.17
C LYS A 28 -1.22 -35.37 20.61
N ASP A 29 -0.94 -36.31 21.52
CA ASP A 29 -0.64 -35.97 22.91
C ASP A 29 0.74 -35.35 23.07
N ARG A 30 0.88 -34.46 24.06
CA ARG A 30 2.14 -33.77 24.39
C ARG A 30 3.30 -34.75 24.64
N ARG A 31 3.01 -35.91 25.28
CA ARG A 31 4.01 -36.96 25.57
C ARG A 31 4.54 -37.60 24.30
N THR A 32 3.68 -37.80 23.30
CA THR A 32 4.04 -38.35 21.99
C THR A 32 4.92 -37.40 21.19
N ILE A 33 4.61 -36.09 21.19
CA ILE A 33 5.49 -35.12 20.54
C ILE A 33 6.84 -35.03 21.25
N LEU A 34 6.85 -35.08 22.59
CA LEU A 34 8.09 -35.09 23.35
C LEU A 34 8.96 -36.32 23.05
N SER A 35 8.38 -37.51 22.94
CA SER A 35 9.13 -38.74 22.61
C SER A 35 9.71 -38.70 21.19
N TRP A 36 9.02 -38.06 20.25
CA TRP A 36 9.52 -37.81 18.90
C TRP A 36 10.67 -36.79 18.89
N LEU A 37 10.57 -35.70 19.65
CA LEU A 37 11.61 -34.69 19.77
C LEU A 37 12.84 -35.19 20.53
N GLU A 38 12.70 -36.10 21.50
CA GLU A 38 13.82 -36.71 22.22
C GLU A 38 14.42 -37.93 21.49
N ASN A 39 13.87 -38.26 20.31
CA ASN A 39 14.32 -39.37 19.47
C ASN A 39 14.26 -40.75 20.16
N LYS A 40 13.41 -40.92 21.17
CA LYS A 40 13.31 -42.14 22.00
C LYS A 40 12.51 -43.28 21.37
N ASP A 41 11.59 -42.96 20.46
CA ASP A 41 10.80 -43.97 19.73
C ASP A 41 11.62 -44.56 18.56
N LYS A 42 11.27 -45.74 18.03
CA LYS A 42 11.90 -46.27 16.78
C LYS A 42 11.05 -46.11 15.51
N LYS A 43 9.80 -45.67 15.61
CA LYS A 43 8.87 -45.55 14.48
C LYS A 43 9.02 -44.22 13.74
N GLU A 44 9.01 -44.23 12.41
CA GLU A 44 8.96 -43.01 11.60
C GLU A 44 7.68 -42.20 11.84
N LEU A 45 7.73 -40.90 11.53
CA LEU A 45 6.53 -40.07 11.50
C LEU A 45 5.55 -40.62 10.45
N ASP A 46 4.30 -40.81 10.87
CA ASP A 46 3.23 -41.21 9.97
C ASP A 46 2.90 -40.12 8.93
N LYS A 47 2.33 -40.55 7.80
CA LYS A 47 2.01 -39.67 6.67
C LYS A 47 1.07 -38.53 7.05
N ASP A 48 0.06 -38.79 7.88
CA ASP A 48 -0.89 -37.79 8.37
C ASP A 48 -0.17 -36.69 9.18
N SER A 49 0.77 -37.08 10.05
CA SER A 49 1.60 -36.13 10.80
C SER A 49 2.49 -35.29 9.88
N LYS A 50 3.11 -35.90 8.84
CA LYS A 50 3.91 -35.19 7.83
C LYS A 50 3.07 -34.19 7.04
N GLU A 51 1.87 -34.59 6.62
CA GLU A 51 0.91 -33.77 5.88
C GLU A 51 0.43 -32.58 6.73
N LYS A 52 0.06 -32.81 7.99
CA LYS A 52 -0.35 -31.72 8.91
C LYS A 52 0.76 -30.71 9.18
N ILE A 53 2.01 -31.16 9.31
CA ILE A 53 3.17 -30.25 9.43
C ILE A 53 3.32 -29.44 8.15
N CYS A 54 3.29 -30.11 6.98
CA CYS A 54 3.40 -29.45 5.68
C CYS A 54 2.27 -28.46 5.45
N GLU A 55 1.03 -28.78 5.80
CA GLU A 55 -0.12 -27.90 5.66
C GLU A 55 -0.02 -26.70 6.61
N PHE A 56 0.27 -26.95 7.90
CA PHE A 56 0.30 -25.90 8.91
C PHE A 56 1.45 -24.91 8.69
N PHE A 57 2.64 -25.41 8.37
CA PHE A 57 3.84 -24.60 8.11
C PHE A 57 4.04 -24.27 6.64
N ARG A 58 3.15 -24.75 5.77
CA ARG A 58 3.16 -24.55 4.30
C ARG A 58 4.48 -24.96 3.64
N TYR A 59 5.06 -26.05 4.12
CA TYR A 59 6.17 -26.68 3.43
C TYR A 59 5.64 -27.59 2.32
N PRO A 60 6.26 -27.61 1.12
CA PRO A 60 5.94 -28.63 0.13
C PRO A 60 6.26 -30.01 0.70
N LEU A 61 5.45 -31.03 0.37
CA LEU A 61 5.62 -32.40 0.90
C LEU A 61 7.02 -32.97 0.67
N LYS A 62 7.69 -32.54 -0.42
CA LYS A 62 9.07 -32.93 -0.73
C LYS A 62 10.10 -32.54 0.34
N ILE A 63 9.78 -31.67 1.31
CA ILE A 63 10.67 -31.34 2.44
C ILE A 63 11.10 -32.58 3.22
N TRP A 64 10.26 -33.61 3.27
CA TRP A 64 10.55 -34.86 3.97
C TRP A 64 11.59 -35.71 3.23
N ASP A 65 11.58 -35.66 1.90
CA ASP A 65 12.42 -36.48 1.02
C ASP A 65 13.65 -35.71 0.47
N SER A 66 13.76 -34.42 0.80
CA SER A 66 14.85 -33.56 0.36
C SER A 66 16.20 -33.91 1.01
N ASP A 67 17.32 -33.59 0.36
CA ASP A 67 18.63 -33.63 1.02
C ASP A 67 18.77 -32.50 2.07
N ASP A 68 19.90 -32.45 2.77
CA ASP A 68 20.13 -31.46 3.85
C ASP A 68 20.14 -30.01 3.32
N VAL A 69 20.66 -29.81 2.11
CA VAL A 69 20.77 -28.48 1.48
C VAL A 69 19.38 -28.00 1.05
N GLU A 70 18.62 -28.84 0.35
CA GLU A 70 17.26 -28.55 -0.07
C GLU A 70 16.32 -28.45 1.16
N PHE A 71 16.52 -29.28 2.19
CA PHE A 71 15.78 -29.19 3.44
C PHE A 71 15.95 -27.83 4.10
N HIS A 72 17.19 -27.38 4.30
CA HIS A 72 17.43 -26.07 4.89
C HIS A 72 17.00 -24.93 3.99
N SER A 73 17.06 -25.09 2.66
CA SER A 73 16.50 -24.13 1.71
C SER A 73 14.98 -24.00 1.85
N ILE A 74 14.25 -25.12 1.95
CA ILE A 74 12.78 -25.11 2.14
C ILE A 74 12.42 -24.63 3.55
N LEU A 75 13.12 -25.10 4.59
CA LEU A 75 12.91 -24.70 5.97
C LEU A 75 13.14 -23.20 6.15
N ASN A 76 14.13 -22.62 5.44
CA ASN A 76 14.47 -21.20 5.43
C ASN A 76 13.75 -20.36 4.38
N GLY A 77 13.14 -20.99 3.40
CA GLY A 77 12.25 -20.37 2.43
C GLY A 77 10.97 -19.88 3.12
N LEU A 78 10.68 -18.59 3.01
CA LEU A 78 9.47 -17.94 3.52
C LEU A 78 8.25 -18.44 2.73
N PHE A 79 7.41 -19.30 3.32
CA PHE A 79 6.12 -19.68 2.75
C PHE A 79 4.96 -19.48 3.74
N LYS A 80 4.60 -18.23 4.01
CA LYS A 80 3.22 -17.79 3.80
C LYS A 80 3.34 -16.81 2.64
N GLU A 81 2.38 -16.72 1.72
CA GLU A 81 2.45 -15.74 0.64
C GLU A 81 2.53 -14.33 1.25
N GLU A 82 3.75 -13.88 1.52
CA GLU A 82 4.07 -12.52 1.92
C GLU A 82 3.72 -11.56 0.79
N ILE A 83 3.52 -12.11 -0.41
CA ILE A 83 3.15 -11.46 -1.65
C ILE A 83 2.01 -12.28 -2.26
N LYS A 84 0.87 -11.64 -2.51
CA LYS A 84 -0.24 -12.18 -3.30
C LYS A 84 -0.45 -11.29 -4.52
N ILE A 85 -0.61 -11.90 -5.68
CA ILE A 85 -0.91 -11.20 -6.94
C ILE A 85 -2.41 -11.25 -7.19
N ILE A 86 -3.00 -10.11 -7.50
CA ILE A 86 -4.42 -9.96 -7.83
C ILE A 86 -4.50 -9.48 -9.27
N ASP A 87 -4.91 -10.38 -10.15
CA ASP A 87 -5.02 -10.19 -11.59
C ASP A 87 -6.45 -10.48 -12.06
N GLU A 88 -7.38 -9.66 -11.59
CA GLU A 88 -8.81 -9.76 -11.88
C GLU A 88 -9.28 -8.69 -12.88
N GLY A 89 -8.33 -8.11 -13.63
CA GLY A 89 -8.58 -6.99 -14.53
C GLY A 89 -9.00 -5.71 -13.82
N TYR A 90 -9.52 -4.74 -14.60
CA TYR A 90 -9.85 -3.40 -14.08
C TYR A 90 -10.89 -3.41 -12.96
N VAL A 91 -12.01 -4.10 -13.18
CA VAL A 91 -13.15 -4.11 -12.26
C VAL A 91 -12.77 -4.82 -10.97
N GLY A 92 -12.09 -5.97 -11.07
CA GLY A 92 -11.57 -6.67 -9.89
C GLY A 92 -10.57 -5.81 -9.11
N GLY A 93 -9.70 -5.06 -9.80
CA GLY A 93 -8.82 -4.09 -9.15
C GLY A 93 -9.58 -2.98 -8.41
N LEU A 94 -10.63 -2.40 -9.00
CA LEU A 94 -11.47 -1.40 -8.35
C LEU A 94 -12.17 -1.95 -7.10
N LYS A 95 -12.75 -3.15 -7.23
CA LYS A 95 -13.39 -3.87 -6.13
C LYS A 95 -12.41 -4.13 -5.00
N TYR A 96 -11.24 -4.70 -5.33
CA TYR A 96 -10.20 -5.01 -4.37
C TYR A 96 -9.74 -3.77 -3.60
N ILE A 97 -9.47 -2.66 -4.29
CA ILE A 97 -9.09 -1.40 -3.63
C ILE A 97 -10.19 -0.95 -2.68
N TYR A 98 -11.45 -0.95 -3.12
CA TYR A 98 -12.56 -0.53 -2.27
C TYR A 98 -12.70 -1.39 -1.00
N GLU A 99 -12.55 -2.71 -1.13
CA GLU A 99 -12.71 -3.68 -0.03
C GLU A 99 -11.53 -3.65 0.96
N ASN A 100 -10.32 -3.28 0.51
CA ASN A 100 -9.09 -3.41 1.30
C ASN A 100 -8.41 -2.08 1.67
N GLU A 101 -8.78 -0.95 1.06
CA GLU A 101 -8.35 0.40 1.48
C GLU A 101 -9.16 0.83 2.72
N ASN A 102 -8.74 0.39 3.90
CA ASN A 102 -9.47 0.58 5.17
C ASN A 102 -9.02 1.82 5.96
N GLU A 103 -9.75 2.14 7.02
CA GLU A 103 -9.47 3.28 7.89
C GLU A 103 -8.07 3.19 8.53
N GLY A 104 -7.38 4.32 8.59
CA GLY A 104 -6.00 4.42 9.08
C GLY A 104 -4.94 4.09 8.03
N SER A 105 -5.32 3.94 6.76
CA SER A 105 -4.37 3.71 5.68
C SER A 105 -3.56 4.98 5.38
N LEU A 106 -2.25 4.79 5.17
CA LEU A 106 -1.39 5.75 4.48
C LEU A 106 -1.42 5.41 2.99
N ILE A 107 -1.87 6.37 2.19
CA ILE A 107 -2.09 6.18 0.76
C ILE A 107 -1.15 7.11 0.00
N LEU A 108 -0.31 6.53 -0.85
CA LEU A 108 0.55 7.27 -1.77
C LEU A 108 -0.06 7.22 -3.17
N HIS A 109 -0.26 8.41 -3.75
CA HIS A 109 -0.80 8.56 -5.08
C HIS A 109 0.27 8.93 -6.10
N PRO A 110 0.32 8.25 -7.25
CA PRO A 110 1.31 8.54 -8.28
C PRO A 110 0.92 9.76 -9.13
N SER A 111 -0.36 10.11 -9.11
CA SER A 111 -0.92 11.22 -9.88
C SER A 111 -1.96 11.96 -9.05
N PHE A 112 -1.90 13.28 -9.06
CA PHE A 112 -2.97 14.14 -8.54
C PHE A 112 -4.00 14.42 -9.65
N PRO A 113 -5.31 14.47 -9.34
CA PRO A 113 -5.97 14.05 -8.09
C PRO A 113 -6.28 12.53 -8.08
N ASN A 114 -6.57 11.96 -6.90
CA ASN A 114 -7.10 10.60 -6.79
C ASN A 114 -8.45 10.46 -7.55
N PRO A 115 -8.66 9.35 -8.29
CA PRO A 115 -9.94 9.04 -8.93
C PRO A 115 -11.18 9.23 -8.04
N ALA A 116 -11.05 8.97 -6.74
CA ALA A 116 -12.12 9.14 -5.75
C ALA A 116 -12.72 10.56 -5.69
N TYR A 117 -11.96 11.58 -6.13
CA TYR A 117 -12.39 12.98 -6.17
C TYR A 117 -12.81 13.39 -7.58
N ARG A 118 -11.94 13.18 -8.57
CA ARG A 118 -12.19 13.68 -9.93
C ARG A 118 -13.37 13.01 -10.63
N ASP A 119 -13.60 11.73 -10.38
CA ASP A 119 -14.65 10.97 -11.07
C ASP A 119 -16.06 11.45 -10.68
N PHE A 120 -16.18 12.24 -9.61
CA PHE A 120 -17.44 12.88 -9.18
C PHE A 120 -17.71 14.20 -9.90
N ILE A 121 -16.66 14.89 -10.33
CA ILE A 121 -16.77 16.14 -11.08
C ILE A 121 -16.84 15.84 -12.58
N VAL A 122 -16.01 14.93 -13.05
CA VAL A 122 -15.87 14.56 -14.45
C VAL A 122 -15.96 13.04 -14.57
N PRO A 123 -17.08 12.49 -15.08
CA PRO A 123 -17.18 11.08 -15.39
C PRO A 123 -16.02 10.66 -16.31
N SER A 124 -15.40 9.51 -16.01
CA SER A 124 -14.21 9.01 -16.71
C SER A 124 -14.28 9.19 -18.22
N VAL A 125 -13.23 9.79 -18.78
CA VAL A 125 -13.05 9.99 -20.23
C VAL A 125 -12.84 8.66 -20.97
N TYR A 126 -12.53 7.59 -20.25
CA TYR A 126 -12.31 6.25 -20.81
C TYR A 126 -13.64 5.52 -21.05
N GLN A 127 -14.35 5.89 -22.12
CA GLN A 127 -15.66 5.35 -22.49
C GLN A 127 -15.66 3.82 -22.73
N ASN A 128 -14.50 3.21 -23.00
CA ASN A 128 -14.40 1.80 -23.40
C ASN A 128 -14.12 0.81 -22.25
N ILE A 129 -13.97 1.26 -21.00
CA ILE A 129 -13.70 0.39 -19.83
C ILE A 129 -14.78 0.55 -18.74
N ASP A 130 -15.90 1.20 -19.07
CA ASP A 130 -16.88 1.62 -18.09
C ASP A 130 -18.11 0.70 -18.03
N SER A 131 -17.91 -0.50 -17.49
CA SER A 131 -19.03 -1.38 -17.13
C SER A 131 -19.85 -0.76 -15.99
N GLU A 132 -21.11 -1.19 -15.85
CA GLU A 132 -21.95 -0.76 -14.71
C GLU A 132 -21.30 -1.08 -13.36
N GLU A 133 -20.61 -2.21 -13.28
CA GLU A 133 -19.88 -2.62 -12.08
C GLU A 133 -18.67 -1.72 -11.80
N ALA A 134 -17.93 -1.30 -12.84
CA ALA A 134 -16.86 -0.31 -12.67
C ALA A 134 -17.39 1.02 -12.13
N ARG A 135 -18.50 1.53 -12.68
CA ARG A 135 -19.17 2.74 -12.16
C ARG A 135 -19.59 2.57 -10.71
N TYR A 136 -20.14 1.41 -10.36
CA TYR A 136 -20.56 1.10 -9.01
C TYR A 136 -19.40 1.17 -8.00
N TYR A 137 -18.29 0.49 -8.26
CA TYR A 137 -17.14 0.50 -7.35
C TYR A 137 -16.43 1.86 -7.29
N ARG A 138 -16.34 2.60 -8.40
CA ARG A 138 -15.78 3.97 -8.39
C ARG A 138 -16.63 4.91 -7.53
N LYS A 139 -17.95 4.85 -7.68
CA LYS A 139 -18.89 5.62 -6.86
C LYS A 139 -18.74 5.25 -5.38
N LYS A 140 -18.80 3.95 -5.04
CA LYS A 140 -18.65 3.48 -3.66
C LYS A 140 -17.32 3.89 -3.02
N ARG A 141 -16.22 3.79 -3.76
CA ARG A 141 -14.91 4.20 -3.27
C ARG A 141 -14.87 5.71 -3.02
N GLY A 142 -15.37 6.55 -3.93
CA GLY A 142 -15.36 7.99 -3.67
C GLY A 142 -16.31 8.41 -2.54
N GLU A 143 -17.45 7.74 -2.38
CA GLU A 143 -18.31 7.92 -1.21
C GLU A 143 -17.58 7.55 0.09
N LYS A 144 -16.87 6.40 0.10
CA LYS A 144 -16.03 5.96 1.24
C LYS A 144 -14.95 6.99 1.57
N MET A 145 -14.19 7.44 0.56
CA MET A 145 -13.08 8.38 0.74
C MET A 145 -13.54 9.75 1.22
N ARG A 146 -14.71 10.24 0.79
CA ARG A 146 -15.25 11.54 1.23
C ARG A 146 -16.02 11.50 2.54
N ALA A 147 -16.47 10.32 2.98
CA ALA A 147 -17.21 10.19 4.23
C ALA A 147 -16.39 10.79 5.38
N TYR A 148 -16.96 11.71 6.15
CA TYR A 148 -16.22 12.46 7.19
C TYR A 148 -15.52 11.53 8.21
N SER A 149 -16.15 10.40 8.54
CA SER A 149 -15.64 9.40 9.49
C SER A 149 -14.44 8.60 8.98
N PHE A 150 -14.27 8.47 7.66
CA PHE A 150 -13.22 7.63 7.10
C PHE A 150 -11.83 8.24 7.37
N ALA A 151 -11.00 7.52 8.13
CA ALA A 151 -9.68 7.99 8.49
C ALA A 151 -8.63 7.62 7.44
N ALA A 152 -7.90 8.59 6.89
CA ALA A 152 -6.87 8.34 5.87
C ALA A 152 -5.83 9.45 5.79
N SER A 153 -4.59 9.06 5.50
CA SER A 153 -3.50 9.99 5.19
C SER A 153 -3.11 9.86 3.73
N GLU A 154 -3.42 10.86 2.91
CA GLU A 154 -3.12 10.86 1.49
C GLU A 154 -1.88 11.70 1.17
N TRP A 155 -0.96 11.12 0.42
CA TRP A 155 0.31 11.71 0.02
C TRP A 155 0.36 11.88 -1.50
N TYR A 156 0.65 13.10 -1.95
CA TYR A 156 0.81 13.45 -3.36
C TYR A 156 2.13 14.17 -3.59
N SER A 157 2.78 13.91 -4.73
CA SER A 157 3.96 14.69 -5.10
C SER A 157 3.53 16.10 -5.55
N ILE A 158 4.32 17.11 -5.16
CA ILE A 158 4.12 18.49 -5.61
C ILE A 158 4.20 18.60 -7.13
N LYS A 159 5.08 17.81 -7.75
CA LYS A 159 5.16 17.69 -9.21
C LYS A 159 3.81 17.32 -9.82
N SER A 160 3.16 16.25 -9.32
CA SER A 160 1.88 15.81 -9.87
C SER A 160 0.75 16.83 -9.65
N LEU A 161 0.77 17.56 -8.53
CA LEU A 161 -0.16 18.66 -8.25
C LEU A 161 0.00 19.80 -9.27
N LEU A 162 1.25 20.21 -9.54
CA LEU A 162 1.54 21.27 -10.51
C LEU A 162 1.24 20.86 -11.95
N GLU A 163 1.53 19.61 -12.32
CA GLU A 163 1.14 19.05 -13.61
C GLU A 163 -0.38 19.11 -13.80
N PHE A 164 -1.15 18.74 -12.77
CA PHE A 164 -2.60 18.85 -12.81
C PHE A 164 -3.09 20.31 -12.92
N CYS A 165 -2.47 21.26 -12.22
CA CYS A 165 -2.90 22.65 -12.31
C CYS A 165 -2.55 23.27 -13.66
N PHE A 166 -1.30 23.11 -14.12
CA PHE A 166 -0.73 23.98 -15.17
C PHE A 166 -0.22 23.26 -16.41
N SER A 167 0.04 21.94 -16.38
CA SER A 167 0.51 21.23 -17.58
C SER A 167 -0.64 21.07 -18.58
N PRO A 168 -0.43 21.38 -19.87
CA PRO A 168 -1.37 21.02 -20.93
C PRO A 168 -1.22 19.54 -21.38
N ILE A 169 -0.09 18.90 -21.06
CA ILE A 169 0.21 17.54 -21.52
C ILE A 169 -0.44 16.53 -20.56
N GLY A 170 -1.24 15.61 -21.11
CA GLY A 170 -1.91 14.55 -20.33
C GLY A 170 -3.01 15.05 -19.41
N ASN A 171 -3.44 16.31 -19.57
CA ASN A 171 -4.38 16.99 -18.70
C ASN A 171 -5.60 17.46 -19.50
N PHE A 172 -6.66 16.66 -19.43
CA PHE A 172 -7.87 16.84 -20.24
C PHE A 172 -8.95 17.67 -19.54
N TYR A 173 -8.64 18.24 -18.36
CA TYR A 173 -9.61 18.97 -17.56
C TYR A 173 -9.68 20.45 -17.96
N THR A 174 -10.90 20.98 -18.10
CA THR A 174 -11.09 22.43 -18.24
C THR A 174 -10.70 23.13 -16.94
N LYS A 175 -10.51 24.46 -17.00
CA LYS A 175 -10.22 25.25 -15.80
C LYS A 175 -11.29 25.08 -14.73
N GLU A 176 -12.56 25.10 -15.11
CA GLU A 176 -13.71 24.96 -14.21
C GLU A 176 -13.72 23.59 -13.54
N GLN A 177 -13.37 22.53 -14.28
CA GLN A 177 -13.23 21.18 -13.73
C GLN A 177 -12.07 21.08 -12.76
N LYS A 178 -10.92 21.72 -13.07
CA LYS A 178 -9.77 21.76 -12.15
C LYS A 178 -10.14 22.46 -10.85
N LEU A 179 -10.80 23.61 -10.92
CA LEU A 179 -11.29 24.35 -9.76
C LEU A 179 -12.23 23.50 -8.91
N ALA A 180 -13.27 22.92 -9.51
CA ALA A 180 -14.24 22.08 -8.80
C ALA A 180 -13.59 20.86 -8.12
N ILE A 181 -12.57 20.26 -8.74
CA ILE A 181 -11.81 19.16 -8.14
C ILE A 181 -10.99 19.64 -6.93
N LEU A 182 -10.27 20.76 -7.07
CA LEU A 182 -9.46 21.32 -5.98
C LEU A 182 -10.35 21.75 -4.80
N GLU A 183 -11.50 22.36 -5.08
CA GLU A 183 -12.51 22.73 -4.08
C GLU A 183 -13.09 21.50 -3.38
N LEU A 184 -13.39 20.42 -4.11
CA LEU A 184 -13.87 19.17 -3.52
C LEU A 184 -12.82 18.56 -2.58
N MET A 185 -11.55 18.56 -2.99
CA MET A 185 -10.46 18.10 -2.14
C MET A 185 -10.31 19.00 -0.91
N LEU A 186 -10.30 20.32 -1.09
CA LEU A 186 -10.26 21.27 0.00
C LEU A 186 -11.40 21.01 1.00
N HIS A 187 -12.63 20.86 0.52
CA HIS A 187 -13.79 20.57 1.37
C HIS A 187 -13.68 19.22 2.10
N THR A 188 -13.04 18.22 1.48
CA THR A 188 -12.88 16.89 2.09
C THR A 188 -11.85 16.89 3.24
N PHE A 189 -10.77 17.65 3.09
CA PHE A 189 -9.62 17.63 4.01
C PHE A 189 -9.62 18.77 5.02
N LYS A 190 -10.14 19.95 4.65
CA LYS A 190 -10.15 21.12 5.53
C LYS A 190 -11.01 20.85 6.76
N ASP A 191 -10.45 21.11 7.94
CA ASP A 191 -11.09 20.90 9.24
C ASP A 191 -11.59 19.45 9.49
N ASN A 192 -11.05 18.47 8.76
CA ASN A 192 -11.35 17.06 8.95
C ASN A 192 -10.26 16.38 9.79
N LEU A 193 -10.55 16.13 11.08
CA LEU A 193 -9.59 15.51 12.01
C LEU A 193 -9.23 14.06 11.68
N ASN A 194 -10.05 13.37 10.87
CA ASN A 194 -9.79 11.99 10.47
C ASN A 194 -8.91 11.90 9.23
N LYS A 195 -8.74 13.00 8.49
CA LYS A 195 -8.02 13.00 7.22
C LYS A 195 -6.81 13.91 7.26
N SER A 196 -5.77 13.51 6.55
CA SER A 196 -4.56 14.31 6.40
C SER A 196 -4.12 14.29 4.95
N LEU A 197 -3.85 15.48 4.41
CA LEU A 197 -3.35 15.66 3.06
C LEU A 197 -1.90 16.12 3.13
N TYR A 198 -1.02 15.43 2.44
CA TYR A 198 0.40 15.76 2.40
C TYR A 198 0.83 16.02 0.96
N PHE A 199 1.59 17.09 0.77
CA PHE A 199 2.30 17.34 -0.49
C PHE A 199 3.79 17.21 -0.26
N PHE A 200 4.44 16.28 -0.95
CA PHE A 200 5.85 15.99 -0.73
C PHE A 200 6.71 16.29 -1.95
N ASP A 201 7.97 16.59 -1.69
CA ASP A 201 9.03 16.74 -2.69
C ASP A 201 9.52 15.35 -3.10
N SER A 202 9.09 14.88 -4.28
CA SER A 202 9.48 13.61 -4.88
C SER A 202 10.95 13.52 -5.28
N TYR A 203 11.69 14.64 -5.27
CA TYR A 203 13.13 14.65 -5.52
C TYR A 203 13.95 14.48 -4.24
N SER A 204 13.34 14.73 -3.07
CA SER A 204 13.99 14.57 -1.76
C SER A 204 13.88 13.14 -1.23
N LEU A 205 14.99 12.58 -0.73
CA LEU A 205 15.03 11.26 -0.06
C LEU A 205 14.32 10.14 -0.85
N LYS A 206 14.46 10.18 -2.18
CA LYS A 206 13.71 9.37 -3.13
C LYS A 206 13.85 7.87 -2.86
N ILE A 207 12.72 7.19 -2.63
CA ILE A 207 12.61 5.75 -2.86
C ILE A 207 12.27 5.59 -4.32
N TYR A 208 13.28 5.27 -5.15
CA TYR A 208 13.13 5.11 -6.59
C TYR A 208 11.96 4.19 -6.92
N GLY A 209 11.02 4.70 -7.72
CA GLY A 209 9.90 3.93 -8.23
C GLY A 209 8.70 3.83 -7.28
N LEU A 210 8.78 4.28 -6.01
CA LEU A 210 7.60 4.22 -5.13
C LEU A 210 6.59 5.33 -5.47
N ASP A 211 7.09 6.48 -5.91
CA ASP A 211 6.33 7.66 -6.32
C ASP A 211 5.52 7.47 -7.61
N ILE A 212 5.78 6.41 -8.37
CA ILE A 212 5.05 6.06 -9.59
C ILE A 212 3.96 5.01 -9.36
N PHE A 213 3.87 4.42 -8.15
CA PHE A 213 2.84 3.45 -7.81
C PHE A 213 1.76 4.05 -6.93
N TYR A 214 0.52 3.63 -7.20
CA TYR A 214 -0.52 3.74 -6.19
C TYR A 214 -0.25 2.68 -5.12
N LEU A 215 -0.07 3.12 -3.88
CA LEU A 215 0.30 2.29 -2.74
C LEU A 215 -0.60 2.62 -1.56
N SER A 216 -1.15 1.61 -0.92
CA SER A 216 -1.89 1.72 0.33
C SER A 216 -1.21 0.87 1.40
N ILE A 217 -0.96 1.46 2.57
CA ILE A 217 -0.33 0.80 3.71
C ILE A 217 -1.25 0.93 4.93
N ASN A 218 -1.66 -0.21 5.49
CA ASN A 218 -2.32 -0.29 6.78
C ASN A 218 -1.43 -1.02 7.78
N ILE A 219 -0.75 -0.24 8.63
CA ILE A 219 0.20 -0.78 9.62
C ILE A 219 -0.51 -1.59 10.72
N LYS A 220 -1.75 -1.25 11.06
CA LYS A 220 -2.53 -1.95 12.11
C LYS A 220 -2.93 -3.35 11.65
N GLU A 221 -3.29 -3.48 10.37
CA GLU A 221 -3.65 -4.76 9.74
C GLU A 221 -2.42 -5.53 9.25
N ASN A 222 -1.21 -4.95 9.39
CA ASN A 222 0.04 -5.48 8.86
C ASN A 222 -0.11 -5.88 7.39
N PHE A 223 -0.63 -4.94 6.61
CA PHE A 223 -1.05 -5.15 5.24
C PHE A 223 -0.70 -3.94 4.39
N MET A 224 -0.19 -4.17 3.19
CA MET A 224 -0.08 -3.14 2.17
C MET A 224 -0.41 -3.73 0.81
N PHE A 225 -0.77 -2.90 -0.15
CA PHE A 225 -0.84 -3.32 -1.53
C PHE A 225 -0.51 -2.15 -2.45
N PHE A 226 0.00 -2.46 -3.64
CA PHE A 226 0.27 -1.45 -4.65
C PHE A 226 -0.18 -1.91 -6.03
N LYS A 227 -0.45 -0.94 -6.90
CA LYS A 227 -0.74 -1.18 -8.32
C LYS A 227 0.57 -1.30 -9.10
N ALA A 228 0.78 -2.44 -9.74
CA ALA A 228 1.93 -2.67 -10.60
C ALA A 228 1.84 -1.81 -11.88
N PRO A 229 2.98 -1.46 -12.50
CA PRO A 229 3.02 -0.65 -13.73
C PRO A 229 2.65 -1.46 -14.98
N LEU A 230 2.69 -2.79 -14.89
CA LEU A 230 2.17 -3.72 -15.90
C LEU A 230 0.69 -3.91 -15.59
N GLU A 231 -0.19 -3.48 -16.51
CA GLU A 231 -1.65 -3.72 -16.59
C GLU A 231 -2.39 -4.12 -15.31
N MET A 232 -3.33 -3.28 -14.82
CA MET A 232 -4.44 -3.54 -13.86
C MET A 232 -4.15 -4.37 -12.57
N LEU A 233 -2.94 -4.85 -12.35
CA LEU A 233 -2.58 -5.86 -11.38
C LEU A 233 -2.23 -5.20 -10.04
N LEU A 234 -2.70 -5.81 -8.98
CA LEU A 234 -2.39 -5.40 -7.62
C LEU A 234 -1.49 -6.45 -6.98
N VAL A 235 -0.49 -5.97 -6.25
CA VAL A 235 0.39 -6.81 -5.44
C VAL A 235 0.09 -6.51 -4.00
N GLU A 236 -0.52 -7.47 -3.31
CA GLU A 236 -0.71 -7.47 -1.88
C GLU A 236 0.56 -7.96 -1.19
N ILE A 237 0.96 -7.29 -0.12
CA ILE A 237 2.11 -7.66 0.71
C ILE A 237 1.69 -7.75 2.17
N ARG A 238 2.15 -8.81 2.84
CA ARG A 238 1.98 -9.05 4.29
C ARG A 238 3.29 -9.17 5.07
N ASN A 239 4.43 -8.93 4.41
CA ASN A 239 5.74 -8.88 5.08
C ASN A 239 5.80 -7.69 6.05
N SER A 240 5.76 -7.95 7.35
CA SER A 240 5.73 -6.92 8.39
C SER A 240 6.96 -6.01 8.39
N ALA A 241 8.14 -6.56 8.10
CA ALA A 241 9.37 -5.79 8.10
C ALA A 241 9.39 -4.75 6.98
N LEU A 242 8.93 -5.12 5.79
CA LEU A 242 8.79 -4.23 4.64
C LEU A 242 7.71 -3.17 4.89
N ILE A 243 6.53 -3.60 5.35
CA ILE A 243 5.41 -2.71 5.67
C ILE A 243 5.83 -1.65 6.68
N TYR A 244 6.45 -2.08 7.77
CA TYR A 244 6.95 -1.17 8.80
C TYR A 244 8.02 -0.22 8.24
N LYS A 245 8.98 -0.74 7.45
CA LYS A 245 10.05 0.08 6.87
C LYS A 245 9.50 1.17 5.95
N LEU A 246 8.53 0.85 5.10
CA LEU A 246 7.90 1.79 4.17
C LEU A 246 7.00 2.79 4.92
N HIS A 247 6.14 2.33 5.82
CA HIS A 247 5.33 3.23 6.64
C HIS A 247 6.22 4.20 7.44
N HIS A 248 7.26 3.67 8.11
CA HIS A 248 8.20 4.47 8.90
C HIS A 248 8.99 5.47 8.06
N HIS A 249 9.21 5.21 6.76
CA HIS A 249 9.81 6.20 5.88
C HIS A 249 8.94 7.47 5.83
N TYR A 250 7.63 7.34 5.64
CA TYR A 250 6.72 8.49 5.55
C TYR A 250 6.26 9.08 6.88
N THR A 251 6.40 8.36 8.00
CA THR A 251 5.94 8.86 9.31
C THR A 251 7.06 9.26 10.26
N ASN A 252 8.33 8.96 9.96
CA ASN A 252 9.44 9.34 10.82
C ASN A 252 10.00 10.71 10.42
N ALA A 253 9.99 11.68 11.35
CA ALA A 253 10.43 13.05 11.11
C ALA A 253 11.86 13.19 10.54
N LYS A 254 12.78 12.23 10.78
CA LYS A 254 14.15 12.27 10.26
C LYS A 254 14.32 11.60 8.89
N LYS A 255 13.39 10.72 8.50
CA LYS A 255 13.49 9.90 7.27
C LYS A 255 12.45 10.26 6.22
N CYS A 256 11.41 10.98 6.61
CA CYS A 256 10.32 11.38 5.72
C CYS A 256 10.83 12.33 4.63
N PRO A 257 10.36 12.16 3.38
CA PRO A 257 10.54 13.17 2.35
C PRO A 257 10.12 14.53 2.87
N ALA A 258 10.81 15.57 2.42
CA ALA A 258 10.45 16.93 2.80
C ALA A 258 9.05 17.25 2.22
N HIS A 259 8.15 17.76 3.06
CA HIS A 259 6.74 17.85 2.73
C HIS A 259 6.05 19.05 3.38
N ILE A 260 4.84 19.33 2.90
CA ILE A 260 3.90 20.29 3.42
C ILE A 260 2.96 19.56 4.38
N GLU A 261 2.87 20.07 5.60
CA GLU A 261 2.04 19.53 6.67
C GLU A 261 0.53 19.70 6.37
N PRO A 262 -0.38 18.91 7.00
CA PRO A 262 -1.78 18.85 6.59
C PRO A 262 -2.55 20.16 6.63
N LYS A 263 -2.32 20.98 7.66
CA LYS A 263 -3.00 22.28 7.79
C LYS A 263 -2.59 23.20 6.64
N GLU A 264 -1.30 23.27 6.38
CA GLU A 264 -0.76 24.11 5.32
C GLU A 264 -1.00 23.55 3.91
N ALA A 265 -1.17 22.23 3.74
CA ALA A 265 -1.54 21.62 2.47
C ALA A 265 -2.91 22.14 1.99
N CYS A 266 -3.86 22.32 2.90
CA CYS A 266 -5.15 22.94 2.57
C CYS A 266 -4.98 24.40 2.13
N SER A 267 -4.13 25.18 2.82
CA SER A 267 -3.82 26.56 2.40
C SER A 267 -3.13 26.62 1.04
N VAL A 268 -2.30 25.64 0.70
CA VAL A 268 -1.70 25.52 -0.64
C VAL A 268 -2.75 25.27 -1.71
N LEU A 269 -3.75 24.41 -1.45
CA LEU A 269 -4.87 24.22 -2.37
C LEU A 269 -5.63 25.54 -2.59
N GLU A 270 -5.89 26.31 -1.54
CA GLU A 270 -6.54 27.64 -1.63
C GLU A 270 -5.73 28.62 -2.49
N LEU A 271 -4.40 28.65 -2.33
CA LEU A 271 -3.53 29.47 -3.18
C LEU A 271 -3.57 29.05 -4.64
N LEU A 272 -3.57 27.74 -4.92
CA LEU A 272 -3.64 27.21 -6.29
C LEU A 272 -4.99 27.47 -6.95
N ILE A 273 -6.10 27.35 -6.20
CA ILE A 273 -7.45 27.75 -6.66
C ILE A 273 -7.43 29.22 -7.07
N SER A 274 -6.92 30.11 -6.22
CA SER A 274 -6.79 31.54 -6.53
C SER A 274 -5.92 31.81 -7.76
N CYS A 275 -4.80 31.08 -7.93
CA CYS A 275 -3.96 31.20 -9.12
C CYS A 275 -4.71 30.83 -10.40
N LEU A 276 -5.44 29.71 -10.37
CA LEU A 276 -6.23 29.26 -11.52
C LEU A 276 -7.37 30.23 -11.83
N ASP A 277 -8.11 30.71 -10.82
CA ASP A 277 -9.17 31.70 -10.97
C ASP A 277 -8.69 32.98 -11.65
N ASN A 278 -7.51 33.46 -11.24
CA ASN A 278 -6.86 34.65 -11.82
C ASN A 278 -6.13 34.38 -13.15
N ASN A 279 -6.24 33.17 -13.72
CA ASN A 279 -5.57 32.76 -14.95
C ASN A 279 -4.04 32.94 -14.92
N LEU A 280 -3.44 32.70 -13.76
CA LEU A 280 -1.98 32.72 -13.63
C LEU A 280 -1.38 31.50 -14.31
N ASP A 281 -0.30 31.70 -15.05
CA ASP A 281 0.55 30.62 -15.55
C ASP A 281 1.42 30.04 -14.42
N LEU A 282 2.17 28.97 -14.71
CA LEU A 282 2.98 28.27 -13.71
C LEU A 282 3.99 29.21 -13.00
N LEU A 283 4.63 30.11 -13.74
CA LEU A 283 5.66 31.00 -13.19
C LEU A 283 5.04 32.08 -12.30
N LYS A 284 3.96 32.73 -12.75
CA LYS A 284 3.23 33.70 -11.93
C LYS A 284 2.61 33.06 -10.69
N SER A 285 2.15 31.82 -10.81
CA SER A 285 1.62 31.06 -9.68
C SER A 285 2.72 30.75 -8.66
N TYR A 286 3.94 30.45 -9.12
CA TYR A 286 5.10 30.31 -8.24
C TYR A 286 5.42 31.60 -7.49
N GLU A 287 5.52 32.73 -8.18
CA GLU A 287 5.77 34.04 -7.56
C GLU A 287 4.69 34.39 -6.53
N PHE A 288 3.42 34.09 -6.86
CA PHE A 288 2.30 34.28 -5.95
C PHE A 288 2.43 33.42 -4.69
N ILE A 289 2.72 32.12 -4.85
CA ILE A 289 2.93 31.19 -3.72
C ILE A 289 4.13 31.63 -2.89
N GLU A 290 5.24 32.04 -3.52
CA GLU A 290 6.45 32.53 -2.85
C GLU A 290 6.16 33.74 -1.97
N SER A 291 5.33 34.68 -2.44
CA SER A 291 4.94 35.85 -1.66
C SER A 291 3.98 35.55 -0.49
N LYS A 292 3.31 34.38 -0.50
CA LYS A 292 2.22 34.03 0.44
C LYS A 292 2.52 32.82 1.32
N SER A 293 3.61 32.09 1.06
CA SER A 293 3.86 30.79 1.67
C SER A 293 5.35 30.53 1.90
N LYS A 294 5.66 29.92 3.04
CA LYS A 294 7.02 29.45 3.38
C LYS A 294 7.48 28.24 2.54
N TYR A 295 6.60 27.68 1.71
CA TYR A 295 6.85 26.44 0.95
C TYR A 295 7.35 26.67 -0.48
N ALA A 296 7.67 27.91 -0.86
CA ALA A 296 8.13 28.28 -2.20
C ALA A 296 9.22 27.34 -2.76
N GLU A 297 10.21 27.02 -1.93
CA GLU A 297 11.33 26.15 -2.31
C GLU A 297 10.89 24.75 -2.77
N PHE A 298 9.79 24.22 -2.26
CA PHE A 298 9.25 22.94 -2.74
C PHE A 298 8.68 23.02 -4.16
N PHE A 299 8.04 24.14 -4.48
CA PHE A 299 7.50 24.41 -5.81
C PHE A 299 8.62 24.67 -6.80
N LYS A 300 9.60 25.49 -6.43
CA LYS A 300 10.76 25.85 -7.26
C LYS A 300 11.49 24.63 -7.82
N LYS A 301 11.74 23.61 -6.98
CA LYS A 301 12.41 22.37 -7.38
C LYS A 301 11.59 21.54 -8.38
N SER A 302 10.26 21.64 -8.30
CA SER A 302 9.34 20.90 -9.17
C SER A 302 9.08 21.64 -10.50
N ILE A 303 9.38 22.93 -10.57
CA ILE A 303 9.26 23.78 -11.77
C ILE A 303 10.55 23.80 -12.59
N SER A 304 11.70 23.70 -11.91
CA SER A 304 13.02 23.68 -12.58
C SER A 304 13.22 22.35 -13.30
N LEU A 305 13.35 22.43 -14.64
CA LEU A 305 13.66 21.32 -15.56
C LEU A 305 14.96 20.59 -15.18
#